data_AF-A0A1E3VYA3-F1
#
_entry.id   AF-A0A1E3VYA3-F1
#
_cell.length_a   1.000
_cell.length_b   1.000
_cell.length_c   1.000
_cell.angle_alpha   90.00
_cell.angle_beta   90.00
_cell.angle_gamma   90.00
#
_symmetry.space_group_name_H-M   'P 1'
#
loop_
_entity.id
_entity.type
_entity.pdbx_description
1 polymer ?
#
loop_
_entity_poly.entity_id
_entity_poly.type
_entity_poly.pdbx_seq_one_letter_code
_entity_poly.pdbx_strand_id
1 'polypeptide(L)'
;MRSDAGECGAMSTAAPGMSVDAGLPAASPAGAASDLGKAVRDAGAPSRVSQTVYGALDLGTNNCRLLVAKPSRRGFVVVDAFSRIIRLGEGVQATGQLSESAQKRTIAALRVCADKMRRRGVARSRLIATEACRIATNGASFIDRVENETGLVLEIVGRETEAKLAVSGCASLLDSTCDWALVFDIGGGSSELIWLDLRRIGTDWKRSLQSRASIQDAIAAWTSLPLGVVNLAERHGGRDVTIENYEAMVEDVAIALDGFESQYRFGERVAPERAHFLGTSGTVTTISGIHLGLSRYDRARVDGCWLKSTDVRRVSSSLIGMSYAERIAQPCIGQERADLVLAGCAILEALLRTWPCQRLRVADRGLREGILTTLMAEDGHDRKTPRRRRRRGRGGGRASAGNPANDTSPNGKRSAFEG
;
A
#
# COMPACT_ATOMS: atom_id res chain seq x y z
N MET A 1 67.35 16.42 -44.09
CA MET A 1 65.95 16.74 -44.45
C MET A 1 65.31 17.37 -43.22
N ARG A 2 65.60 18.67 -42.97
CA ARG A 2 64.69 19.85 -43.04
C ARG A 2 63.39 19.64 -42.23
N SER A 3 63.04 20.43 -41.20
CA SER A 3 63.58 21.71 -40.68
C SER A 3 62.82 22.16 -39.41
N ASP A 4 63.58 22.71 -38.44
CA ASP A 4 63.33 23.89 -37.56
C ASP A 4 62.08 23.97 -36.65
N ALA A 5 62.22 24.07 -35.32
CA ALA A 5 62.61 25.23 -34.44
C ALA A 5 61.34 25.94 -33.88
N GLY A 6 61.26 26.45 -32.64
CA GLY A 6 62.25 26.73 -31.61
C GLY A 6 61.59 27.11 -30.27
N GLU A 7 62.45 27.58 -29.35
CA GLU A 7 62.29 27.80 -27.91
C GLU A 7 61.51 29.06 -27.46
N CYS A 8 61.44 29.23 -26.12
CA CYS A 8 61.23 30.43 -25.29
C CYS A 8 59.77 30.78 -24.93
N GLY A 9 59.41 31.15 -23.70
CA GLY A 9 60.16 31.38 -22.47
C GLY A 9 59.16 31.66 -21.33
N ALA A 10 59.65 31.60 -20.09
CA ALA A 10 58.89 31.71 -18.86
C ALA A 10 58.37 33.14 -18.57
N MET A 11 57.21 33.25 -17.90
CA MET A 11 57.00 34.31 -16.90
C MET A 11 55.92 33.94 -15.88
N SER A 12 56.28 34.16 -14.62
CA SER A 12 55.54 33.98 -13.38
C SER A 12 54.76 35.25 -13.04
N THR A 13 53.51 35.12 -12.54
CA THR A 13 52.92 36.03 -11.54
C THR A 13 51.84 35.30 -10.74
N ALA A 14 51.87 35.48 -9.43
CA ALA A 14 51.04 34.80 -8.43
C ALA A 14 49.75 35.57 -8.03
N ALA A 15 48.71 34.80 -7.69
CA ALA A 15 47.62 35.00 -6.70
C ALA A 15 46.59 36.15 -6.89
N PRO A 16 45.38 36.12 -6.28
CA PRO A 16 44.89 35.22 -5.21
C PRO A 16 43.50 34.57 -5.43
N GLY A 17 43.07 33.79 -4.41
CA GLY A 17 42.01 32.78 -4.46
C GLY A 17 40.57 33.25 -4.63
N MET A 18 39.72 32.29 -5.02
CA MET A 18 38.30 32.26 -4.71
C MET A 18 37.87 30.79 -4.58
N SER A 19 37.60 30.39 -3.34
CA SER A 19 36.87 29.19 -2.97
C SER A 19 35.42 29.30 -3.44
N VAL A 20 34.96 28.36 -4.26
CA VAL A 20 33.54 28.19 -4.57
C VAL A 20 33.04 26.91 -3.91
N ASP A 21 32.41 27.14 -2.77
CA ASP A 21 31.66 26.18 -1.95
C ASP A 21 30.35 25.84 -2.69
N ALA A 22 30.15 24.56 -3.03
CA ALA A 22 28.96 24.09 -3.72
C ALA A 22 27.86 23.78 -2.69
N GLY A 23 26.97 24.76 -2.53
CA GLY A 23 25.87 24.75 -1.57
C GLY A 23 24.88 23.60 -1.73
N LEU A 24 24.54 23.02 -0.58
CA LEU A 24 23.38 22.17 -0.31
C LEU A 24 22.08 22.92 -0.64
N PRO A 25 21.06 22.29 -1.28
CA PRO A 25 19.73 22.88 -1.31
C PRO A 25 19.02 22.68 0.04
N ALA A 26 18.54 23.81 0.54
CA ALA A 26 17.93 24.03 1.83
C ALA A 26 16.50 23.47 1.97
N ALA A 27 16.10 23.43 3.25
CA ALA A 27 14.80 23.05 3.78
C ALA A 27 13.59 23.68 3.08
N SER A 28 12.49 22.91 3.00
CA SER A 28 11.16 23.45 2.70
C SER A 28 10.62 24.27 3.88
N PRO A 29 9.88 25.36 3.63
CA PRO A 29 9.64 26.40 4.62
C PRO A 29 8.54 26.05 5.62
N ALA A 30 8.76 26.51 6.85
CA ALA A 30 7.75 26.75 7.86
C ALA A 30 7.23 28.20 7.74
N GLY A 31 5.95 28.42 7.99
CA GLY A 31 5.27 29.73 8.09
C GLY A 31 3.89 29.66 7.44
N ALA A 32 2.76 30.05 8.05
CA ALA A 32 2.57 30.99 9.14
C ALA A 32 1.35 30.60 10.01
N ALA A 33 1.46 30.88 11.31
CA ALA A 33 0.37 30.96 12.25
C ALA A 33 0.16 32.44 12.63
N SER A 34 -1.06 32.94 12.52
CA SER A 34 -1.74 33.86 13.46
C SER A 34 -2.98 34.46 12.77
N ASP A 35 -4.17 34.21 13.31
CA ASP A 35 -4.90 35.24 14.07
C ASP A 35 -6.06 34.61 14.87
N LEU A 36 -6.24 35.09 16.10
CA LEU A 36 -7.21 34.63 17.10
C LEU A 36 -8.43 35.57 17.09
N GLY A 37 -9.65 35.03 16.99
CA GLY A 37 -10.84 35.88 16.99
C GLY A 37 -12.17 35.19 17.29
N LYS A 38 -12.52 35.18 18.59
CA LYS A 38 -13.85 35.05 19.21
C LYS A 38 -14.50 33.66 19.35
N ALA A 39 -14.46 33.23 20.62
CA ALA A 39 -15.27 32.18 21.21
C ALA A 39 -16.77 32.50 21.16
N VAL A 40 -17.55 31.54 20.67
CA VAL A 40 -18.96 31.38 21.05
C VAL A 40 -19.04 30.07 21.83
N ARG A 41 -19.42 30.20 23.11
CA ARG A 41 -19.69 29.07 23.99
C ARG A 41 -20.98 28.44 23.53
N ASP A 42 -20.92 27.23 22.99
CA ASP A 42 -22.10 26.39 22.83
C ASP A 42 -22.07 25.27 23.87
N ALA A 43 -23.16 25.19 24.61
CA ALA A 43 -23.33 24.35 25.78
C ALA A 43 -23.81 22.95 25.35
N GLY A 44 -23.16 21.91 25.87
CA GLY A 44 -23.68 20.55 25.86
C GLY A 44 -23.30 19.69 24.64
N ALA A 45 -22.04 19.26 24.57
CA ALA A 45 -21.61 18.19 23.66
C ALA A 45 -21.21 16.92 24.46
N PRO A 46 -21.60 15.71 24.00
CA PRO A 46 -21.30 14.45 24.66
C PRO A 46 -19.78 14.21 24.69
N SER A 47 -19.31 13.49 25.73
CA SER A 47 -17.89 13.30 26.05
C SER A 47 -17.02 13.01 24.81
N ARG A 48 -15.95 13.80 24.66
CA ARG A 48 -14.87 13.55 23.69
C ARG A 48 -14.24 12.19 24.04
N VAL A 49 -14.67 11.12 23.37
CA VAL A 49 -13.84 9.91 23.27
C VAL A 49 -12.57 10.36 22.57
N SER A 50 -11.49 10.51 23.34
CA SER A 50 -10.13 10.65 22.82
C SER A 50 -9.95 9.53 21.80
N GLN A 51 -9.98 9.86 20.50
CA GLN A 51 -9.87 8.85 19.45
C GLN A 51 -8.47 8.28 19.50
N THR A 52 -8.35 7.01 19.90
CA THR A 52 -7.11 6.22 19.91
C THR A 52 -6.34 6.44 18.60
N VAL A 53 -5.04 6.71 18.71
CA VAL A 53 -4.16 6.91 17.55
C VAL A 53 -3.44 5.62 17.27
N TYR A 54 -3.47 5.20 16.00
CA TYR A 54 -2.90 3.95 15.53
C TYR A 54 -1.68 4.20 14.66
N GLY A 55 -0.69 3.31 14.75
CA GLY A 55 0.51 3.31 13.91
C GLY A 55 0.62 2.02 13.10
N ALA A 56 0.94 2.13 11.81
CA ALA A 56 1.29 0.99 10.97
C ALA A 56 2.61 1.30 10.26
N LEU A 57 3.63 0.49 10.55
CA LEU A 57 4.95 0.60 9.92
C LEU A 57 5.22 -0.65 9.09
N ASP A 58 5.69 -0.41 7.87
CA ASP A 58 6.10 -1.42 6.92
C ASP A 58 7.57 -1.17 6.53
N LEU A 59 8.43 -2.09 6.94
CA LEU A 59 9.84 -2.11 6.59
C LEU A 59 10.07 -3.14 5.47
N GLY A 60 10.02 -2.65 4.23
CA GLY A 60 10.25 -3.45 3.05
C GLY A 60 11.71 -3.47 2.58
N THR A 61 11.95 -4.27 1.54
CA THR A 61 13.26 -4.38 0.87
C THR A 61 13.79 -3.04 0.34
N ASN A 62 12.92 -2.21 -0.23
CA ASN A 62 13.34 -0.95 -0.85
C ASN A 62 12.99 0.28 0.01
N ASN A 63 11.84 0.26 0.70
CA ASN A 63 11.25 1.46 1.29
C ASN A 63 10.78 1.18 2.73
N CYS A 64 11.00 2.14 3.63
CA CYS A 64 10.44 2.17 4.97
C CYS A 64 9.26 3.14 4.99
N ARG A 65 8.09 2.71 5.47
CA ARG A 65 6.87 3.52 5.46
C ARG A 65 6.15 3.46 6.79
N LEU A 66 5.61 4.59 7.23
CA LEU A 66 4.74 4.71 8.40
C LEU A 66 3.44 5.42 8.01
N LEU A 67 2.32 4.91 8.51
CA LEU A 67 1.06 5.64 8.62
C LEU A 67 0.69 5.79 10.08
N VAL A 68 0.25 6.99 10.45
CA VAL A 68 -0.39 7.26 11.73
C VAL A 68 -1.80 7.74 11.45
N ALA A 69 -2.80 7.09 12.05
CA ALA A 69 -4.20 7.34 11.72
C ALA A 69 -5.12 7.33 12.94
N LYS A 70 -6.29 7.96 12.78
CA LYS A 70 -7.40 7.94 13.75
C LYS A 70 -8.64 7.32 13.10
N PRO A 71 -9.44 6.53 13.84
CA PRO A 71 -10.72 6.03 13.35
C PRO A 71 -11.63 7.16 12.86
N SER A 72 -12.47 6.85 11.88
CA SER A 72 -13.47 7.74 11.29
C SER A 72 -14.69 6.93 10.87
N ARG A 73 -15.84 7.60 10.68
CA ARG A 73 -17.12 6.96 10.36
C ARG A 73 -17.07 6.03 9.12
N ARG A 74 -16.14 6.26 8.20
CA ARG A 74 -15.99 5.49 6.95
C ARG A 74 -14.68 4.69 6.86
N GLY A 75 -13.90 4.61 7.94
CA GLY A 75 -12.59 3.99 7.98
C GLY A 75 -11.67 4.73 8.94
N PHE A 76 -10.67 5.42 8.40
CA PHE A 76 -9.74 6.23 9.20
C PHE A 76 -9.29 7.48 8.45
N VAL A 77 -8.74 8.43 9.19
CA VAL A 77 -8.06 9.61 8.65
C VAL A 77 -6.59 9.53 9.03
N VAL A 78 -5.71 9.67 8.04
CA VAL A 78 -4.27 9.75 8.25
C VAL A 78 -3.94 11.10 8.86
N VAL A 79 -3.23 11.08 10.00
CA VAL A 79 -2.81 12.28 10.74
C VAL A 79 -1.30 12.53 10.67
N ASP A 80 -0.53 11.50 10.31
CA ASP A 80 0.89 11.62 9.97
C ASP A 80 1.30 10.48 9.04
N ALA A 81 2.34 10.72 8.24
CA ALA A 81 2.90 9.71 7.36
C ALA A 81 4.41 9.93 7.21
N PHE A 82 5.11 8.85 6.87
CA PHE A 82 6.51 8.89 6.48
C PHE A 82 6.75 7.84 5.39
N SER A 83 7.63 8.16 4.46
CA SER A 83 8.11 7.24 3.44
C SER A 83 9.55 7.63 3.11
N ARG A 84 10.45 6.65 3.10
CA ARG A 84 11.83 6.85 2.66
C ARG A 84 12.37 5.62 1.96
N ILE A 85 13.05 5.84 0.84
CA ILE A 85 13.81 4.80 0.15
C ILE A 85 15.07 4.54 0.98
N ILE A 86 15.27 3.28 1.35
CA ILE A 86 16.32 2.81 2.26
C ILE A 86 17.17 1.71 1.63
N ARG A 87 16.64 1.02 0.60
CA ARG A 87 17.32 -0.06 -0.13
C ARG A 87 17.95 -1.08 0.82
N LEU A 88 17.16 -1.57 1.79
CA LEU A 88 17.61 -2.51 2.83
C LEU A 88 18.05 -3.85 2.23
N GLY A 89 17.37 -4.29 1.17
CA GLY A 89 17.67 -5.54 0.50
C GLY A 89 18.72 -5.47 -0.60
N GLU A 90 19.40 -4.33 -0.79
CA GLU A 90 20.44 -4.23 -1.81
C GLU A 90 21.57 -5.24 -1.55
N GLY A 91 21.91 -6.04 -2.56
CA GLY A 91 22.95 -7.06 -2.49
C GLY A 91 22.64 -8.26 -1.61
N VAL A 92 21.45 -8.38 -1.01
CA VAL A 92 21.09 -9.51 -0.14
C VAL A 92 21.03 -10.82 -0.91
N GLN A 93 20.54 -10.81 -2.16
CA GLN A 93 20.47 -12.03 -2.98
C GLN A 93 21.88 -12.62 -3.23
N ALA A 94 22.88 -11.76 -3.39
CA ALA A 94 24.26 -12.18 -3.66
C ALA A 94 25.04 -12.54 -2.38
N THR A 95 24.82 -11.80 -1.29
CA THR A 95 25.64 -11.89 -0.06
C THR A 95 24.98 -12.71 1.06
N GLY A 96 23.67 -12.92 0.99
CA GLY A 96 22.85 -13.50 2.05
C GLY A 96 22.69 -12.61 3.30
N GLN A 97 23.16 -11.36 3.28
CA GLN A 97 23.21 -10.49 4.46
C GLN A 97 22.79 -9.05 4.16
N LEU A 98 22.18 -8.39 5.16
CA LEU A 98 21.93 -6.96 5.16
C LEU A 98 23.26 -6.21 5.36
N SER A 99 23.61 -5.34 4.40
CA SER A 99 24.84 -4.55 4.49
C SER A 99 24.80 -3.53 5.63
N GLU A 100 25.95 -3.24 6.26
CA GLU A 100 26.02 -2.28 7.37
C GLU A 100 25.58 -0.87 6.95
N SER A 101 25.86 -0.47 5.71
CA SER A 101 25.41 0.82 5.17
C SER A 101 23.88 0.87 5.06
N ALA A 102 23.24 -0.18 4.58
CA ALA A 102 21.78 -0.27 4.47
C ALA A 102 21.11 -0.33 5.85
N GLN A 103 21.68 -1.06 6.81
CA GLN A 103 21.22 -1.07 8.21
C GLN A 103 21.26 0.33 8.83
N LYS A 104 22.37 1.06 8.71
CA LYS A 104 22.51 2.44 9.23
C LYS A 104 21.48 3.41 8.64
N ARG A 105 21.29 3.40 7.31
CA ARG A 105 20.28 4.25 6.64
C ARG A 105 18.85 3.94 7.12
N THR A 106 18.59 2.65 7.35
CA THR A 106 17.29 2.15 7.81
C THR A 106 17.02 2.54 9.26
N ILE A 107 17.97 2.33 10.17
CA ILE A 107 17.85 2.75 11.57
C ILE A 107 17.61 4.27 11.67
N ALA A 108 18.33 5.06 10.87
CA ALA A 108 18.07 6.51 10.81
C ALA A 108 16.64 6.84 10.35
N ALA A 109 15.98 5.97 9.57
CA ALA A 109 14.61 6.19 9.08
C ALA A 109 13.61 5.85 10.17
N LEU A 110 13.88 4.72 10.84
CA LEU A 110 13.09 4.22 11.94
C LEU A 110 13.12 5.16 13.15
N ARG A 111 14.24 5.87 13.42
CA ARG A 111 14.28 6.96 14.41
C ARG A 111 13.26 8.06 14.11
N VAL A 112 13.14 8.48 12.86
CA VAL A 112 12.13 9.47 12.44
C VAL A 112 10.70 8.93 12.62
N CYS A 113 10.49 7.65 12.31
CA CYS A 113 9.21 6.97 12.56
C CYS A 113 8.85 6.96 14.06
N ALA A 114 9.80 6.56 14.92
CA ALA A 114 9.62 6.53 16.37
C ALA A 114 9.24 7.92 16.91
N ASP A 115 9.95 8.96 16.48
CA ASP A 115 9.65 10.34 16.85
C ASP A 115 8.26 10.80 16.41
N LYS A 116 7.83 10.42 15.20
CA LYS A 116 6.47 10.71 14.72
C LYS A 116 5.42 9.98 15.55
N MET A 117 5.60 8.70 15.82
CA MET A 117 4.68 7.90 16.63
C MET A 117 4.54 8.47 18.04
N ARG A 118 5.67 8.82 18.69
CA ARG A 118 5.71 9.45 20.01
C ARG A 118 4.99 10.80 20.02
N ARG A 119 5.30 11.70 19.09
CA ARG A 119 4.67 13.03 19.00
C ARG A 119 3.16 12.98 18.75
N ARG A 120 2.67 11.95 18.07
CA ARG A 120 1.24 11.75 17.79
C ARG A 120 0.52 10.97 18.88
N GLY A 121 1.23 10.47 19.89
CA GLY A 121 0.65 9.67 20.96
C GLY A 121 0.03 8.38 20.42
N VAL A 122 0.73 7.69 19.52
CA VAL A 122 0.30 6.36 19.02
C VAL A 122 0.14 5.43 20.22
N ALA A 123 -1.09 4.97 20.45
CA ALA A 123 -1.46 4.12 21.58
C ALA A 123 -1.44 2.64 21.21
N ARG A 124 -1.65 2.32 19.93
CA ARG A 124 -1.61 0.96 19.41
C ARG A 124 -0.93 0.93 18.06
N SER A 125 -0.03 -0.01 17.83
CA SER A 125 0.64 -0.13 16.55
C SER A 125 1.03 -1.55 16.23
N ARG A 126 1.28 -1.78 14.95
CA ARG A 126 1.91 -2.99 14.46
C ARG A 126 2.96 -2.59 13.43
N LEU A 127 4.19 -3.06 13.65
CA LEU A 127 5.37 -2.69 12.89
C LEU A 127 5.95 -3.97 12.30
N ILE A 128 5.97 -4.07 10.97
CA ILE A 128 6.36 -5.30 10.29
C ILE A 128 7.63 -5.09 9.48
N ALA A 129 8.43 -6.15 9.36
CA ALA A 129 9.53 -6.29 8.43
C ALA A 129 9.26 -7.46 7.47
N THR A 130 9.58 -7.29 6.19
CA THR A 130 9.21 -8.26 5.15
C THR A 130 10.43 -8.98 4.56
N GLU A 131 10.42 -9.28 3.25
CA GLU A 131 11.32 -10.21 2.56
C GLU A 131 12.81 -10.00 2.89
N ALA A 132 13.32 -8.76 2.88
CA ALA A 132 14.75 -8.52 3.12
C ALA A 132 15.22 -9.02 4.49
N CYS A 133 14.48 -8.75 5.57
CA CYS A 133 14.82 -9.25 6.90
C CYS A 133 14.58 -10.75 7.04
N ARG A 134 13.59 -11.29 6.31
CA ARG A 134 13.25 -12.71 6.35
C ARG A 134 14.33 -13.59 5.72
N ILE A 135 14.94 -13.17 4.61
CA ILE A 135 15.92 -13.99 3.89
C ILE A 135 17.37 -13.78 4.34
N ALA A 136 17.68 -12.63 4.95
CA ALA A 136 19.03 -12.32 5.38
C ALA A 136 19.40 -13.10 6.64
N THR A 137 20.60 -13.70 6.65
CA THR A 137 21.08 -14.48 7.81
C THR A 137 21.26 -13.63 9.06
N ASN A 138 21.55 -12.34 8.90
CA ASN A 138 21.64 -11.35 9.99
C ASN A 138 20.33 -10.56 10.21
N GLY A 139 19.22 -10.99 9.60
CA GLY A 139 17.94 -10.28 9.69
C GLY A 139 17.39 -10.17 11.12
N ALA A 140 17.42 -11.26 11.90
CA ALA A 140 16.97 -11.25 13.30
C ALA A 140 17.83 -10.31 14.17
N SER A 141 19.16 -10.39 14.06
CA SER A 141 20.08 -9.50 14.77
C SER A 141 19.87 -8.02 14.41
N PHE A 142 19.54 -7.73 13.15
CA PHE A 142 19.19 -6.38 12.74
C PHE A 142 17.89 -5.87 13.40
N ILE A 143 16.88 -6.72 13.56
CA ILE A 143 15.64 -6.35 14.28
C ILE A 143 15.94 -6.06 15.76
N ASP A 144 16.76 -6.89 16.42
CA ASP A 144 17.18 -6.63 17.82
C ASP A 144 17.89 -5.28 17.95
N ARG A 145 18.76 -4.97 16.98
CA ARG A 145 19.45 -3.67 16.92
C ARG A 145 18.47 -2.51 16.70
N VAL A 146 17.45 -2.68 15.86
CA VAL A 146 16.40 -1.67 15.66
C VAL A 146 15.66 -1.38 16.97
N GLU A 147 15.28 -2.41 17.72
CA GLU A 147 14.61 -2.24 19.01
C GLU A 147 15.51 -1.47 19.99
N ASN A 148 16.77 -1.89 20.13
CA ASN A 148 17.73 -1.24 21.03
C ASN A 148 17.99 0.23 20.66
N GLU A 149 18.07 0.57 19.37
CA GLU A 149 18.45 1.91 18.91
C GLU A 149 17.26 2.88 18.72
N THR A 150 16.03 2.37 18.65
CA THR A 150 14.84 3.17 18.32
C THR A 150 13.65 2.97 19.24
N GLY A 151 13.64 1.89 20.04
CA GLY A 151 12.51 1.46 20.84
C GLY A 151 11.33 0.88 20.04
N LEU A 152 11.50 0.68 18.73
CA LEU A 152 10.48 0.08 17.88
C LEU A 152 10.63 -1.45 17.85
N VAL A 153 9.61 -2.15 18.32
CA VAL A 153 9.54 -3.62 18.24
C VAL A 153 8.92 -3.99 16.91
N LEU A 154 9.73 -4.56 16.00
CA LEU A 154 9.30 -5.01 14.68
C LEU A 154 9.16 -6.54 14.68
N GLU A 155 8.13 -7.04 13.99
CA GLU A 155 7.99 -8.48 13.71
C GLU A 155 8.38 -8.78 12.26
N ILE A 156 9.17 -9.83 12.04
CA ILE A 156 9.39 -10.38 10.69
C ILE A 156 8.16 -11.22 10.35
N VAL A 157 7.33 -10.73 9.43
CA VAL A 157 6.08 -11.42 9.07
C VAL A 157 6.31 -12.47 7.99
N GLY A 158 5.44 -13.48 7.96
CA GLY A 158 5.40 -14.46 6.88
C GLY A 158 4.69 -13.93 5.64
N ARG A 159 4.97 -14.55 4.48
CA ARG A 159 4.39 -14.19 3.17
C ARG A 159 2.86 -14.29 3.15
N GLU A 160 2.28 -15.26 3.84
CA GLU A 160 0.81 -15.38 3.97
C GLU A 160 0.20 -14.16 4.68
N THR A 161 0.85 -13.67 5.73
CA THR A 161 0.42 -12.48 6.46
C THR A 161 0.48 -11.24 5.55
N GLU A 162 1.55 -11.09 4.76
CA GLU A 162 1.67 -10.00 3.78
C GLU A 162 0.53 -10.06 2.76
N ALA A 163 0.26 -11.24 2.18
CA ALA A 163 -0.83 -11.46 1.24
C ALA A 163 -2.20 -11.06 1.84
N LYS A 164 -2.52 -11.54 3.05
CA LYS A 164 -3.78 -11.19 3.74
C LYS A 164 -3.89 -9.69 4.04
N LEU A 165 -2.80 -9.05 4.45
CA LEU A 165 -2.77 -7.61 4.70
C LEU A 165 -2.92 -6.79 3.41
N ALA A 166 -2.31 -7.21 2.30
CA ALA A 166 -2.45 -6.58 1.00
C ALA A 166 -3.92 -6.57 0.53
N VAL A 167 -4.60 -7.73 0.63
CA VAL A 167 -6.03 -7.83 0.32
C VAL A 167 -6.85 -6.91 1.23
N SER A 168 -6.60 -6.93 2.54
CA SER A 168 -7.35 -6.13 3.51
C SER A 168 -7.19 -4.62 3.27
N GLY A 169 -5.98 -4.17 2.93
CA GLY A 169 -5.68 -2.76 2.66
C GLY A 169 -6.29 -2.26 1.35
N CYS A 170 -6.42 -3.14 0.36
CA CYS A 170 -6.96 -2.80 -0.95
C CYS A 170 -8.46 -3.07 -1.07
N ALA A 171 -9.06 -3.79 -0.11
CA ALA A 171 -10.43 -4.30 -0.18
C ALA A 171 -11.40 -3.27 -0.75
N SER A 172 -11.43 -2.04 -0.21
CA SER A 172 -12.36 -0.98 -0.63
C SER A 172 -12.35 -0.61 -2.14
N LEU A 173 -11.33 -1.04 -2.88
CA LEU A 173 -11.14 -0.79 -4.30
C LEU A 173 -11.61 -1.95 -5.20
N LEU A 174 -11.94 -3.12 -4.65
CA LEU A 174 -12.43 -4.24 -5.46
C LEU A 174 -13.76 -3.90 -6.14
N ASP A 175 -13.88 -4.26 -7.41
CA ASP A 175 -15.12 -4.13 -8.17
C ASP A 175 -16.08 -5.29 -7.86
N SER A 176 -17.28 -4.95 -7.41
CA SER A 176 -18.30 -5.95 -7.03
C SER A 176 -19.09 -6.47 -8.22
N THR A 177 -18.89 -5.92 -9.42
CA THR A 177 -19.49 -6.44 -10.66
C THR A 177 -18.64 -7.55 -11.30
N CYS A 178 -17.43 -7.77 -10.81
CA CYS A 178 -16.54 -8.83 -11.27
C CYS A 178 -16.71 -10.10 -10.42
N ASP A 179 -16.50 -11.26 -11.03
CA ASP A 179 -16.51 -12.56 -10.36
C ASP A 179 -15.14 -12.86 -9.73
N TRP A 180 -14.07 -12.34 -10.35
CA TRP A 180 -12.69 -12.57 -9.94
C TRP A 180 -11.91 -11.27 -9.80
N ALA A 181 -10.94 -11.28 -8.90
CA ALA A 181 -9.91 -10.25 -8.84
C ALA A 181 -8.54 -10.85 -8.54
N LEU A 182 -7.52 -10.40 -9.26
CA LEU A 182 -6.13 -10.65 -8.88
C LEU A 182 -5.63 -9.42 -8.11
N VAL A 183 -5.45 -9.56 -6.80
CA VAL A 183 -4.71 -8.58 -6.00
C VAL A 183 -3.24 -8.92 -6.11
N PHE A 184 -2.40 -7.94 -6.43
CA PHE A 184 -0.96 -8.14 -6.44
C PHE A 184 -0.21 -6.98 -5.78
N ASP A 185 0.85 -7.31 -5.06
CA ASP A 185 1.79 -6.35 -4.49
C ASP A 185 3.18 -6.60 -5.06
N ILE A 186 3.69 -5.66 -5.86
CA ILE A 186 5.04 -5.74 -6.41
C ILE A 186 5.98 -5.03 -5.43
N GLY A 187 6.61 -5.82 -4.56
CA GLY A 187 7.58 -5.38 -3.59
C GLY A 187 8.99 -5.22 -4.17
N GLY A 188 9.95 -4.95 -3.28
CA GLY A 188 11.36 -4.88 -3.66
C GLY A 188 12.01 -6.26 -3.79
N GLY A 189 11.72 -7.17 -2.87
CA GLY A 189 12.32 -8.52 -2.85
C GLY A 189 11.35 -9.65 -3.20
N SER A 190 10.04 -9.41 -3.12
CA SER A 190 9.01 -10.38 -3.44
C SER A 190 7.85 -9.71 -4.18
N SER A 191 7.00 -10.53 -4.79
CA SER A 191 5.70 -10.09 -5.29
C SER A 191 4.61 -11.05 -4.82
N GLU A 192 3.65 -10.55 -4.06
CA GLU A 192 2.51 -11.31 -3.57
C GLU A 192 1.39 -11.29 -4.59
N LEU A 193 0.81 -12.46 -4.91
CA LEU A 193 -0.27 -12.63 -5.88
C LEU A 193 -1.42 -13.38 -5.22
N ILE A 194 -2.62 -12.80 -5.25
CA ILE A 194 -3.80 -13.32 -4.56
C ILE A 194 -5.01 -13.29 -5.48
N TRP A 195 -5.48 -14.46 -5.88
CA TRP A 195 -6.74 -14.61 -6.59
C TRP A 195 -7.90 -14.67 -5.62
N LEU A 196 -8.87 -13.78 -5.82
CA LEU A 196 -10.11 -13.71 -5.07
C LEU A 196 -11.27 -14.19 -5.94
N ASP A 197 -12.06 -15.13 -5.42
CA ASP A 197 -13.37 -15.50 -5.95
C ASP A 197 -14.43 -14.63 -5.27
N LEU A 198 -14.76 -13.52 -5.90
CA LEU A 198 -15.68 -12.52 -5.36
C LEU A 198 -17.12 -13.04 -5.26
N ARG A 199 -17.46 -14.17 -5.90
CA ARG A 199 -18.78 -14.80 -5.79
C ARG A 199 -18.99 -15.48 -4.44
N ARG A 200 -17.90 -15.82 -3.73
CA ARG A 200 -17.95 -16.41 -2.38
C ARG A 200 -18.43 -15.43 -1.32
N ILE A 201 -18.38 -14.14 -1.62
CA ILE A 201 -18.74 -13.05 -0.71
C ILE A 201 -19.86 -12.22 -1.34
N GLY A 202 -20.91 -11.92 -0.57
CA GLY A 202 -21.98 -11.01 -1.04
C GLY A 202 -21.47 -9.59 -1.25
N THR A 203 -22.31 -8.66 -1.69
CA THR A 203 -21.90 -7.26 -1.97
C THR A 203 -21.70 -6.40 -0.71
N ASP A 204 -22.01 -6.92 0.48
CA ASP A 204 -22.01 -6.18 1.75
C ASP A 204 -20.62 -5.92 2.33
N TRP A 205 -19.55 -6.56 1.82
CA TRP A 205 -18.18 -6.42 2.35
C TRP A 205 -17.63 -4.97 2.27
N LYS A 206 -18.21 -4.10 1.44
CA LYS A 206 -17.85 -2.68 1.31
C LYS A 206 -18.34 -1.78 2.44
N ARG A 207 -19.26 -2.24 3.29
CA ARG A 207 -20.07 -1.37 4.17
C ARG A 207 -19.36 -0.89 5.43
N SER A 208 -18.37 -1.63 5.93
CA SER A 208 -17.76 -1.41 7.23
C SER A 208 -16.31 -1.91 7.28
N LEU A 209 -15.55 -1.58 8.33
CA LEU A 209 -14.16 -2.09 8.49
C LEU A 209 -14.15 -3.60 8.76
N GLN A 210 -15.10 -4.10 9.58
CA GLN A 210 -15.27 -5.52 9.87
C GLN A 210 -15.67 -6.31 8.62
N SER A 211 -16.56 -5.75 7.80
CA SER A 211 -16.98 -6.40 6.54
C SER A 211 -15.85 -6.44 5.51
N ARG A 212 -14.83 -5.57 5.63
CA ARG A 212 -13.61 -5.67 4.82
C ARG A 212 -12.70 -6.80 5.29
N ALA A 213 -12.76 -7.21 6.56
CA ALA A 213 -11.97 -8.35 7.03
C ALA A 213 -12.45 -9.68 6.42
N SER A 214 -13.76 -9.83 6.15
CA SER A 214 -14.31 -11.02 5.49
C SER A 214 -13.93 -11.13 4.01
N ILE A 215 -13.25 -10.14 3.43
CA ILE A 215 -12.71 -10.26 2.07
C ILE A 215 -11.69 -11.40 1.97
N GLN A 216 -11.02 -11.74 3.09
CA GLN A 216 -10.05 -12.82 3.12
C GLN A 216 -10.70 -14.18 2.86
N ASP A 217 -12.00 -14.33 3.13
CA ASP A 217 -12.77 -15.54 2.84
C ASP A 217 -12.97 -15.76 1.32
N ALA A 218 -12.78 -14.72 0.51
CA ALA A 218 -12.79 -14.82 -0.94
C ALA A 218 -11.44 -15.30 -1.52
N ILE A 219 -10.38 -15.43 -0.72
CA ILE A 219 -9.08 -15.93 -1.21
C ILE A 219 -9.28 -17.36 -1.74
N ALA A 220 -9.11 -17.51 -3.06
CA ALA A 220 -9.19 -18.78 -3.75
C ALA A 220 -7.83 -19.46 -3.80
N ALA A 221 -6.77 -18.68 -4.05
CA ALA A 221 -5.38 -19.12 -3.99
C ALA A 221 -4.47 -17.90 -3.84
N TRP A 222 -3.27 -18.13 -3.31
CA TRP A 222 -2.23 -17.11 -3.24
C TRP A 222 -0.84 -17.72 -3.44
N THR A 223 0.11 -16.91 -3.89
CA THR A 223 1.53 -17.24 -3.91
C THR A 223 2.35 -15.97 -3.63
N SER A 224 3.60 -16.13 -3.24
CA SER A 224 4.56 -15.03 -3.12
C SER A 224 5.80 -15.43 -3.91
N LEU A 225 6.00 -14.72 -5.02
CA LEU A 225 7.14 -14.93 -5.89
C LEU A 225 8.37 -14.32 -5.23
N PRO A 226 9.53 -15.02 -5.20
CA PRO A 226 10.78 -14.46 -4.71
C PRO A 226 11.42 -13.51 -5.74
N LEU A 227 10.58 -12.73 -6.43
CA LEU A 227 10.93 -11.79 -7.50
C LEU A 227 10.20 -10.48 -7.21
N GLY A 228 10.97 -9.45 -6.86
CA GLY A 228 10.53 -8.07 -6.73
C GLY A 228 11.39 -7.15 -7.59
N VAL A 229 11.16 -5.84 -7.53
CA VAL A 229 11.86 -4.92 -8.43
C VAL A 229 13.36 -4.81 -8.17
N VAL A 230 13.82 -5.02 -6.93
CA VAL A 230 15.23 -4.88 -6.55
C VAL A 230 16.03 -6.08 -7.04
N ASN A 231 15.63 -7.29 -6.65
CA ASN A 231 16.38 -8.50 -7.00
C ASN A 231 16.37 -8.79 -8.52
N LEU A 232 15.25 -8.50 -9.20
CA LEU A 232 15.15 -8.65 -10.65
C LEU A 232 16.01 -7.61 -11.38
N ALA A 233 16.04 -6.36 -10.90
CA ALA A 233 16.94 -5.34 -11.44
C ALA A 233 18.42 -5.64 -11.20
N GLU A 234 18.79 -6.15 -10.01
CA GLU A 234 20.17 -6.57 -9.70
C GLU A 234 20.63 -7.72 -10.60
N ARG A 235 19.75 -8.66 -10.91
CA ARG A 235 20.05 -9.80 -11.80
C ARG A 235 20.27 -9.38 -13.26
N HIS A 236 19.51 -8.39 -13.74
CA HIS A 236 19.43 -8.02 -15.16
C HIS A 236 19.96 -6.59 -15.45
N GLY A 237 20.70 -5.99 -14.51
CA GLY A 237 21.38 -4.69 -14.65
C GLY A 237 20.57 -3.47 -14.22
N GLY A 238 19.26 -3.42 -14.52
CA GLY A 238 18.30 -2.41 -14.05
C GLY A 238 18.46 -0.98 -14.62
N ARG A 239 19.69 -0.46 -14.69
CA ARG A 239 20.02 0.85 -15.30
C ARG A 239 19.97 0.80 -16.82
N ASP A 240 20.69 -0.16 -17.41
CA ASP A 240 20.83 -0.33 -18.84
C ASP A 240 20.07 -1.59 -19.27
N VAL A 241 18.76 -1.42 -19.48
CA VAL A 241 17.86 -2.51 -19.83
C VAL A 241 17.57 -2.44 -21.32
N THR A 242 18.08 -3.42 -22.06
CA THR A 242 17.73 -3.64 -23.46
C THR A 242 16.38 -4.37 -23.56
N ILE A 243 15.83 -4.48 -24.78
CA ILE A 243 14.61 -5.26 -25.01
C ILE A 243 14.85 -6.73 -24.63
N GLU A 244 16.02 -7.28 -24.95
CA GLU A 244 16.40 -8.65 -24.63
C GLU A 244 16.46 -8.88 -23.11
N ASN A 245 17.11 -7.98 -22.37
CA ASN A 245 17.15 -8.07 -20.91
C ASN A 245 15.76 -7.90 -20.29
N TYR A 246 14.92 -7.01 -20.84
CA TYR A 246 13.55 -6.86 -20.40
C TYR A 246 12.72 -8.13 -20.61
N GLU A 247 12.80 -8.74 -21.79
CA GLU A 247 12.10 -10.01 -22.07
C GLU A 247 12.64 -11.16 -21.21
N ALA A 248 13.95 -11.19 -20.91
CA ALA A 248 14.51 -12.14 -19.95
C ALA A 248 13.96 -11.94 -18.53
N MET A 249 13.75 -10.69 -18.08
CA MET A 249 13.07 -10.42 -16.81
C MET A 249 11.61 -10.92 -16.82
N VAL A 250 10.90 -10.76 -17.94
CA VAL A 250 9.52 -11.26 -18.10
C VAL A 250 9.50 -12.79 -18.03
N GLU A 251 10.43 -13.46 -18.70
CA GLU A 251 10.56 -14.91 -18.71
C GLU A 251 10.87 -15.48 -17.31
N ASP A 252 11.80 -14.86 -16.56
CA ASP A 252 12.10 -15.24 -15.18
C ASP A 252 10.83 -15.26 -14.30
N VAL A 253 9.96 -14.26 -14.48
CA VAL A 253 8.70 -14.16 -13.75
C VAL A 253 7.68 -15.18 -14.26
N ALA A 254 7.60 -15.41 -15.58
CA ALA A 254 6.74 -16.43 -16.17
C ALA A 254 7.07 -17.83 -15.65
N ILE A 255 8.36 -18.19 -15.58
CA ILE A 255 8.83 -19.44 -14.99
C ILE A 255 8.42 -19.55 -13.52
N ALA A 256 8.54 -18.47 -12.75
CA ALA A 256 8.12 -18.46 -11.35
C ALA A 256 6.60 -18.61 -11.16
N LEU A 257 5.81 -18.24 -12.16
CA LEU A 257 4.35 -18.37 -12.18
C LEU A 257 3.86 -19.77 -12.60
N ASP A 258 4.66 -20.51 -13.38
CA ASP A 258 4.24 -21.75 -14.04
C ASP A 258 3.64 -22.79 -13.07
N GLY A 259 4.30 -23.04 -11.95
CA GLY A 259 3.80 -23.98 -10.95
C GLY A 259 2.47 -23.56 -10.33
N PHE A 260 2.28 -22.25 -10.09
CA PHE A 260 1.05 -21.72 -9.53
C PHE A 260 -0.09 -21.75 -10.56
N GLU A 261 0.18 -21.36 -11.81
CA GLU A 261 -0.83 -21.41 -12.86
C GLU A 261 -1.19 -22.85 -13.24
N SER A 262 -0.23 -23.77 -13.33
CA SER A 262 -0.48 -25.19 -13.57
C SER A 262 -1.36 -25.83 -12.49
N GLN A 263 -1.19 -25.43 -11.23
CA GLN A 263 -1.98 -25.95 -10.11
C GLN A 263 -3.43 -25.45 -10.13
N TYR A 264 -3.64 -24.16 -10.38
CA TYR A 264 -4.96 -23.53 -10.19
C TYR A 264 -5.72 -23.19 -11.49
N ARG A 265 -5.01 -23.13 -12.62
CA ARG A 265 -5.52 -22.92 -13.98
C ARG A 265 -6.42 -21.69 -14.11
N PHE A 266 -5.98 -20.56 -13.55
CA PHE A 266 -6.80 -19.34 -13.57
C PHE A 266 -6.97 -18.78 -14.98
N GLY A 267 -5.98 -18.95 -15.87
CA GLY A 267 -6.07 -18.53 -17.27
C GLY A 267 -7.22 -19.19 -18.05
N GLU A 268 -7.61 -20.40 -17.66
CA GLU A 268 -8.74 -21.11 -18.25
C GLU A 268 -10.08 -20.83 -17.54
N ARG A 269 -10.02 -20.55 -16.23
CA ARG A 269 -11.21 -20.44 -15.36
C ARG A 269 -11.77 -19.03 -15.28
N VAL A 270 -10.95 -18.02 -15.58
CA VAL A 270 -11.26 -16.62 -15.35
C VAL A 270 -11.54 -15.93 -16.68
N ALA A 271 -12.80 -15.58 -16.92
CA ALA A 271 -13.18 -14.80 -18.08
C ALA A 271 -12.66 -13.35 -17.94
N PRO A 272 -11.85 -12.82 -18.89
CA PRO A 272 -11.19 -11.52 -18.77
C PRO A 272 -12.14 -10.34 -18.52
N GLU A 273 -13.36 -10.39 -19.04
CA GLU A 273 -14.42 -9.37 -18.88
C GLU A 273 -15.13 -9.44 -17.52
N ARG A 274 -15.03 -10.58 -16.83
CA ARG A 274 -15.56 -10.81 -15.48
C ARG A 274 -14.48 -10.70 -14.40
N ALA A 275 -13.27 -10.27 -14.76
CA ALA A 275 -12.15 -10.13 -13.86
C ALA A 275 -11.53 -8.73 -13.91
N HIS A 276 -10.83 -8.38 -12.84
CA HIS A 276 -9.96 -7.22 -12.84
C HIS A 276 -8.70 -7.47 -12.03
N PHE A 277 -7.68 -6.69 -12.33
CA PHE A 277 -6.45 -6.65 -11.56
C PHE A 277 -6.52 -5.51 -10.55
N LEU A 278 -5.96 -5.71 -9.36
CA LEU A 278 -5.84 -4.68 -8.32
C LEU A 278 -4.39 -4.67 -7.83
N GLY A 279 -3.60 -3.76 -8.40
CA GLY A 279 -2.19 -3.65 -8.05
C GLY A 279 -1.95 -2.64 -6.94
N THR A 280 -1.01 -2.92 -6.06
CA THR A 280 -0.45 -1.99 -5.07
C THR A 280 1.06 -1.78 -5.29
N SER A 281 1.65 -0.84 -4.52
CA SER A 281 3.07 -0.48 -4.49
C SER A 281 3.54 0.47 -5.61
N GLY A 282 4.85 0.72 -5.66
CA GLY A 282 5.50 1.77 -6.44
C GLY A 282 5.34 1.59 -7.94
N THR A 283 5.32 0.36 -8.44
CA THR A 283 5.25 0.06 -9.89
C THR A 283 3.97 0.60 -10.51
N VAL A 284 2.81 0.15 -10.04
CA VAL A 284 1.52 0.53 -10.61
C VAL A 284 1.16 1.99 -10.35
N THR A 285 1.59 2.55 -9.21
CA THR A 285 1.39 3.97 -8.89
C THR A 285 2.24 4.87 -9.79
N THR A 286 3.46 4.43 -10.14
CA THR A 286 4.34 5.13 -11.10
C THR A 286 3.77 5.07 -12.51
N ILE A 287 3.37 3.89 -12.98
CA ILE A 287 2.73 3.71 -14.30
C ILE A 287 1.46 4.58 -14.41
N SER A 288 0.64 4.63 -13.36
CA SER A 288 -0.54 5.48 -13.30
C SER A 288 -0.20 6.96 -13.40
N GLY A 289 0.81 7.43 -12.67
CA GLY A 289 1.24 8.83 -12.73
C GLY A 289 1.70 9.25 -14.12
N ILE A 290 2.43 8.39 -14.81
CA ILE A 290 2.88 8.62 -16.19
C ILE A 290 1.70 8.59 -17.15
N HIS A 291 0.82 7.60 -17.03
CA HIS A 291 -0.39 7.49 -17.86
C HIS A 291 -1.27 8.75 -17.74
N LEU A 292 -1.41 9.29 -16.53
CA LEU A 292 -2.19 10.50 -16.24
C LEU A 292 -1.48 11.80 -16.61
N GLY A 293 -0.24 11.75 -17.09
CA GLY A 293 0.57 12.92 -17.47
C GLY A 293 0.85 13.85 -16.30
N LEU A 294 1.09 13.31 -15.10
CA LEU A 294 1.30 14.14 -13.92
C LEU A 294 2.67 14.83 -13.95
N SER A 295 2.70 16.13 -13.61
CA SER A 295 3.95 16.88 -13.42
C SER A 295 4.68 16.57 -12.10
N ARG A 296 4.02 15.83 -11.21
CA ARG A 296 4.55 15.25 -9.97
C ARG A 296 3.57 14.21 -9.45
N TYR A 297 4.04 13.28 -8.62
CA TYR A 297 3.17 12.29 -7.99
C TYR A 297 2.02 12.96 -7.20
N ASP A 298 0.78 12.56 -7.50
CA ASP A 298 -0.43 12.99 -6.79
C ASP A 298 -1.28 11.78 -6.41
N ARG A 299 -1.24 11.41 -5.13
CA ARG A 299 -2.01 10.30 -4.57
C ARG A 299 -3.51 10.42 -4.82
N ALA A 300 -4.08 11.62 -4.76
CA ALA A 300 -5.53 11.80 -4.90
C ALA A 300 -6.02 11.47 -6.32
N ARG A 301 -5.12 11.61 -7.31
CA ARG A 301 -5.38 11.25 -8.71
C ARG A 301 -5.05 9.79 -9.05
N VAL A 302 -4.05 9.22 -8.37
CA VAL A 302 -3.55 7.86 -8.61
C VAL A 302 -4.37 6.79 -7.90
N ASP A 303 -4.71 7.00 -6.62
CA ASP A 303 -5.39 5.99 -5.80
C ASP A 303 -6.81 5.70 -6.33
N GLY A 304 -7.08 4.44 -6.63
CA GLY A 304 -8.35 3.97 -7.17
C GLY A 304 -8.54 4.21 -8.68
N CYS A 305 -7.55 4.77 -9.38
CA CYS A 305 -7.56 4.97 -10.83
C CYS A 305 -7.69 3.63 -11.58
N TRP A 306 -8.46 3.63 -12.66
CA TRP A 306 -8.56 2.52 -13.60
C TRP A 306 -7.65 2.75 -14.79
N LEU A 307 -6.92 1.71 -15.19
CA LEU A 307 -6.07 1.69 -16.38
C LEU A 307 -6.50 0.51 -17.26
N LYS A 308 -6.52 0.69 -18.58
CA LYS A 308 -6.63 -0.44 -19.50
C LYS A 308 -5.29 -1.17 -19.55
N SER A 309 -5.31 -2.48 -19.82
CA SER A 309 -4.06 -3.22 -20.03
C SER A 309 -3.23 -2.67 -21.20
N THR A 310 -3.89 -2.11 -22.23
CA THR A 310 -3.23 -1.39 -23.32
C THR A 310 -2.51 -0.12 -22.87
N ASP A 311 -3.06 0.59 -21.89
CA ASP A 311 -2.43 1.79 -21.34
C ASP A 311 -1.16 1.47 -20.54
N VAL A 312 -1.19 0.37 -19.78
CA VAL A 312 0.00 -0.15 -19.09
C VAL A 312 1.07 -0.51 -20.08
N ARG A 313 0.74 -1.33 -21.09
CA ARG A 313 1.70 -1.76 -22.12
C ARG A 313 2.31 -0.56 -22.85
N ARG A 314 1.49 0.45 -23.19
CA ARG A 314 1.97 1.69 -23.80
C ARG A 314 2.98 2.43 -22.92
N VAL A 315 2.70 2.56 -21.62
CA VAL A 315 3.64 3.19 -20.66
C VAL A 315 4.92 2.37 -20.54
N SER A 316 4.81 1.04 -20.38
CA SER A 316 5.96 0.13 -20.30
C SER A 316 6.85 0.24 -21.55
N SER A 317 6.27 0.16 -22.75
CA SER A 317 7.01 0.31 -24.02
C SER A 317 7.69 1.67 -24.14
N SER A 318 7.02 2.75 -23.72
CA SER A 318 7.63 4.07 -23.70
C SER A 318 8.83 4.14 -22.75
N LEU A 319 8.78 3.46 -21.59
CA LEU A 319 9.87 3.46 -20.62
C LEU A 319 11.07 2.61 -21.06
N ILE A 320 10.82 1.53 -21.81
CA ILE A 320 11.88 0.71 -22.42
C ILE A 320 12.66 1.54 -23.44
N GLY A 321 11.97 2.40 -24.21
CA GLY A 321 12.59 3.30 -25.17
C GLY A 321 13.34 4.49 -24.56
N MET A 322 13.23 4.74 -23.26
CA MET A 322 13.95 5.82 -22.57
C MET A 322 15.35 5.37 -22.14
N SER A 323 16.30 6.29 -22.20
CA SER A 323 17.59 6.18 -21.49
C SER A 323 17.40 6.27 -19.98
N TYR A 324 18.44 5.88 -19.22
CA TYR A 324 18.44 6.03 -17.77
C TYR A 324 18.26 7.50 -17.34
N ALA A 325 18.91 8.45 -18.04
CA ALA A 325 18.78 9.88 -17.76
C ALA A 325 17.34 10.39 -17.98
N GLU A 326 16.67 9.94 -19.04
CA GLU A 326 15.27 10.28 -19.30
C GLU A 326 14.33 9.68 -18.25
N ARG A 327 14.59 8.44 -17.80
CA ARG A 327 13.86 7.83 -16.68
C ARG A 327 14.05 8.61 -15.37
N ILE A 328 15.24 9.15 -15.11
CA ILE A 328 15.48 10.04 -13.95
C ILE A 328 14.64 11.32 -14.09
N ALA A 329 14.61 11.91 -15.29
CA ALA A 329 13.91 13.16 -15.57
C ALA A 329 12.38 13.03 -15.58
N GLN A 330 11.85 11.81 -15.73
CA GLN A 330 10.41 11.55 -15.70
C GLN A 330 9.79 11.91 -14.34
N PRO A 331 8.86 12.89 -14.28
CA PRO A 331 8.32 13.44 -13.02
C PRO A 331 7.79 12.45 -11.98
N CYS A 332 7.28 11.29 -12.39
CA CYS A 332 6.75 10.28 -11.49
C CYS A 332 7.75 9.17 -11.08
N ILE A 333 8.96 9.17 -11.64
CA ILE A 333 9.98 8.13 -11.37
C ILE A 333 11.07 8.68 -10.44
N GLY A 334 11.83 9.68 -10.91
CA GLY A 334 12.98 10.24 -10.19
C GLY A 334 14.17 9.28 -10.06
N GLN A 335 15.29 9.80 -9.53
CA GLN A 335 16.56 9.06 -9.48
C GLN A 335 16.47 7.76 -8.67
N GLU A 336 15.77 7.77 -7.54
CA GLU A 336 15.75 6.64 -6.62
C GLU A 336 14.99 5.40 -7.14
N ARG A 337 14.23 5.54 -8.24
CA ARG A 337 13.44 4.45 -8.85
C ARG A 337 13.79 4.17 -10.31
N ALA A 338 14.58 5.00 -10.97
CA ALA A 338 14.86 4.91 -12.40
C ALA A 338 15.55 3.58 -12.81
N ASP A 339 16.28 2.96 -11.88
CA ASP A 339 16.95 1.67 -12.03
C ASP A 339 16.04 0.46 -11.74
N LEU A 340 14.85 0.69 -11.16
CA LEU A 340 13.93 -0.38 -10.72
C LEU A 340 12.63 -0.43 -11.54
N VAL A 341 12.27 0.68 -12.20
CA VAL A 341 10.95 0.84 -12.85
C VAL A 341 10.69 -0.21 -13.93
N LEU A 342 11.72 -0.58 -14.72
CA LEU A 342 11.57 -1.55 -15.80
C LEU A 342 11.40 -2.98 -15.28
N ALA A 343 12.08 -3.35 -14.18
CA ALA A 343 11.84 -4.63 -13.51
C ALA A 343 10.39 -4.74 -13.02
N GLY A 344 9.83 -3.66 -12.47
CA GLY A 344 8.40 -3.60 -12.12
C GLY A 344 7.49 -3.77 -13.34
N CYS A 345 7.83 -3.12 -14.45
CA CYS A 345 7.10 -3.28 -15.71
C CYS A 345 7.17 -4.71 -16.25
N ALA A 346 8.31 -5.40 -16.11
CA ALA A 346 8.49 -6.78 -16.53
C ALA A 346 7.63 -7.76 -15.71
N ILE A 347 7.59 -7.58 -14.39
CA ILE A 347 6.71 -8.37 -13.51
C ILE A 347 5.25 -8.19 -13.93
N LEU A 348 4.80 -6.95 -14.11
CA LEU A 348 3.42 -6.68 -14.52
C LEU A 348 3.10 -7.23 -15.92
N GLU A 349 4.05 -7.14 -16.85
CA GLU A 349 3.93 -7.70 -18.19
C GLU A 349 3.79 -9.23 -18.16
N ALA A 350 4.58 -9.94 -17.35
CA ALA A 350 4.44 -11.38 -17.14
C ALA A 350 3.03 -11.73 -16.62
N LEU A 351 2.53 -11.03 -15.60
CA LEU A 351 1.17 -11.24 -15.09
C LEU A 351 0.10 -11.05 -16.18
N LEU A 352 0.26 -10.03 -17.02
CA LEU A 352 -0.68 -9.73 -18.11
C LEU A 352 -0.57 -10.71 -19.29
N ARG A 353 0.56 -11.41 -19.46
CA ARG A 353 0.73 -12.51 -20.43
C ARG A 353 0.13 -13.80 -19.90
N THR A 354 0.35 -14.13 -18.62
CA THR A 354 -0.20 -15.32 -17.97
C THR A 354 -1.72 -15.23 -17.81
N TRP A 355 -2.23 -14.07 -17.41
CA TRP A 355 -3.65 -13.85 -17.15
C TRP A 355 -4.14 -12.59 -17.88
N PRO A 356 -4.61 -12.72 -19.13
CA PRO A 356 -5.15 -11.61 -19.88
C PRO A 356 -6.29 -10.92 -19.12
N CYS A 357 -6.15 -9.62 -18.91
CA CYS A 357 -7.17 -8.81 -18.26
C CYS A 357 -7.39 -7.50 -19.04
N GLN A 358 -8.63 -7.01 -19.08
CA GLN A 358 -8.96 -5.78 -19.80
C GLN A 358 -8.54 -4.53 -19.03
N ARG A 359 -8.59 -4.57 -17.70
CA ARG A 359 -8.39 -3.41 -16.84
C ARG A 359 -7.76 -3.79 -15.51
N LEU A 360 -6.88 -2.91 -15.03
CA LEU A 360 -6.41 -2.92 -13.65
C LEU A 360 -6.87 -1.67 -12.92
N ARG A 361 -6.98 -1.80 -11.62
CA ARG A 361 -7.16 -0.71 -10.69
C ARG A 361 -5.90 -0.53 -9.86
N VAL A 362 -5.54 0.73 -9.64
CA VAL A 362 -4.34 1.10 -8.90
C VAL A 362 -4.72 1.40 -7.45
N ALA A 363 -4.01 0.80 -6.51
CA ALA A 363 -4.11 1.10 -5.09
C ALA A 363 -2.83 1.81 -4.65
N ASP A 364 -2.95 3.03 -4.13
CA ASP A 364 -1.88 3.61 -3.29
C ASP A 364 -2.13 3.23 -1.82
N ARG A 365 -2.58 2.00 -1.61
CA ARG A 365 -2.93 1.42 -0.31
C ARG A 365 -2.47 -0.02 -0.33
N GLY A 366 -2.04 -0.55 0.80
CA GLY A 366 -1.55 -1.93 0.89
C GLY A 366 -1.42 -2.38 2.32
N LEU A 367 -0.28 -2.98 2.67
CA LEU A 367 -0.04 -3.61 3.97
C LEU A 367 -0.36 -2.68 5.15
N ARG A 368 0.04 -1.41 5.10
CA ARG A 368 -0.19 -0.43 6.19
C ARG A 368 -1.67 -0.15 6.41
N GLU A 369 -2.43 0.08 5.33
CA GLU A 369 -3.88 0.26 5.42
C GLU A 369 -4.58 -1.02 5.90
N GLY A 370 -4.08 -2.19 5.52
CA GLY A 370 -4.51 -3.48 6.05
C GLY A 370 -4.31 -3.59 7.55
N ILE A 371 -3.10 -3.26 8.03
CA ILE A 371 -2.76 -3.23 9.46
C ILE A 371 -3.69 -2.31 10.24
N LEU A 372 -3.85 -1.06 9.79
CA LEU A 372 -4.70 -0.07 10.46
C LEU A 372 -6.16 -0.55 10.51
N THR A 373 -6.66 -1.11 9.41
CA THR A 373 -8.02 -1.66 9.33
C THR A 373 -8.21 -2.80 10.32
N THR A 374 -7.27 -3.74 10.39
CA THR A 374 -7.32 -4.87 11.33
C THR A 374 -7.28 -4.39 12.79
N LEU A 375 -6.33 -3.53 13.16
CA LEU A 375 -6.22 -3.01 14.53
C LEU A 375 -7.51 -2.28 14.97
N MET A 376 -8.04 -1.41 14.11
CA MET A 376 -9.26 -0.65 14.44
C MET A 376 -10.52 -1.53 14.48
N ALA A 377 -10.58 -2.58 13.66
CA ALA A 377 -11.68 -3.55 13.69
C ALA A 377 -11.66 -4.37 14.99
N GLU A 378 -10.49 -4.83 15.44
CA GLU A 378 -10.32 -5.54 16.72
C GLU A 378 -10.75 -4.70 17.93
N ASP A 379 -10.52 -3.38 17.88
CA ASP A 379 -10.96 -2.46 18.94
C ASP A 379 -12.44 -2.04 18.82
N GLY A 380 -13.17 -2.59 17.85
CA GLY A 380 -14.60 -2.40 17.71
C GLY A 380 -15.03 -1.02 17.20
N HIS A 381 -14.13 -0.26 16.56
CA HIS A 381 -14.42 1.06 15.98
C HIS A 381 -15.39 1.05 14.79
N ASP A 382 -15.93 -0.13 14.47
CA ASP A 382 -16.92 -0.37 13.43
C ASP A 382 -18.36 -0.54 13.94
N ARG A 383 -18.56 -0.60 15.28
CA ARG A 383 -19.90 -0.73 15.86
C ARG A 383 -20.71 0.54 15.60
N LYS A 384 -21.59 0.50 14.60
CA LYS A 384 -22.84 1.27 14.65
C LYS A 384 -23.47 0.95 16.00
N THR A 385 -23.45 1.90 16.92
CA THR A 385 -24.27 1.81 18.13
C THR A 385 -25.68 1.48 17.65
N PRO A 386 -26.27 0.33 18.04
CA PRO A 386 -27.67 0.11 17.76
C PRO A 386 -28.37 1.31 18.37
N ARG A 387 -29.15 2.06 17.57
CA ARG A 387 -30.01 3.12 18.09
C ARG A 387 -30.75 2.51 19.27
N ARG A 388 -30.35 2.91 20.48
CA ARG A 388 -30.93 2.44 21.73
C ARG A 388 -32.42 2.71 21.58
N ARG A 389 -33.20 1.66 21.32
CA ARG A 389 -34.63 1.76 21.05
C ARG A 389 -35.18 2.49 22.25
N ARG A 390 -35.55 3.76 22.06
CA ARG A 390 -36.00 4.66 23.12
C ARG A 390 -37.23 3.95 23.70
N ARG A 391 -37.05 3.26 24.82
CA ARG A 391 -38.11 2.58 25.53
C ARG A 391 -39.04 3.71 25.96
N ARG A 392 -40.10 3.95 25.19
CA ARG A 392 -41.18 4.87 25.56
C ARG A 392 -41.69 4.33 26.89
N GLY A 393 -41.22 4.93 27.98
CA GLY A 393 -41.84 4.79 29.28
C GLY A 393 -43.25 5.34 29.13
N ARG A 394 -44.23 4.45 28.96
CA ARG A 394 -45.60 4.78 29.31
C ARG A 394 -45.62 4.82 30.83
N GLY A 395 -45.72 6.04 31.35
CA GLY A 395 -45.93 6.33 32.75
C GLY A 395 -47.15 5.59 33.28
N GLY A 396 -47.07 5.25 34.56
CA GLY A 396 -48.10 4.53 35.28
C GLY A 396 -49.40 5.33 35.39
N GLY A 397 -50.49 4.57 35.31
CA GLY A 397 -51.79 4.92 35.87
C GLY A 397 -52.37 3.67 36.51
N ARG A 398 -52.18 3.51 37.82
CA ARG A 398 -53.12 2.84 38.74
C ARG A 398 -54.16 3.93 39.11
N ALA A 399 -55.45 3.72 39.34
CA ALA A 399 -56.33 2.57 39.46
C ALA A 399 -57.78 3.10 39.45
N SER A 400 -58.78 2.28 39.13
CA SER A 400 -60.00 2.10 39.96
C SER A 400 -60.96 1.09 39.31
N ALA A 401 -61.51 0.23 40.15
CA ALA A 401 -62.44 -0.86 39.87
C ALA A 401 -63.87 -0.39 39.57
N GLY A 402 -64.68 -1.27 38.95
CA GLY A 402 -66.15 -1.13 38.94
C GLY A 402 -66.89 -2.01 37.92
N ASN A 403 -67.06 -3.31 38.25
CA ASN A 403 -68.22 -4.24 38.06
C ASN A 403 -69.08 -4.29 36.76
N PRO A 404 -69.89 -5.36 36.53
CA PRO A 404 -70.17 -5.92 35.21
C PRO A 404 -71.66 -5.75 34.83
N ALA A 405 -72.02 -6.16 33.60
CA ALA A 405 -73.23 -6.93 33.28
C ALA A 405 -73.52 -6.89 31.76
N ASN A 406 -73.97 -8.04 31.25
CA ASN A 406 -74.99 -8.20 30.20
C ASN A 406 -74.67 -7.67 28.78
N ASP A 407 -75.03 -8.31 27.67
CA ASP A 407 -75.82 -9.50 27.37
C ASP A 407 -75.64 -9.76 25.85
N THR A 408 -76.08 -10.93 25.39
CA THR A 408 -76.45 -11.28 24.00
C THR A 408 -75.36 -11.60 22.97
N SER A 409 -75.13 -12.91 22.83
CA SER A 409 -75.04 -13.61 21.53
C SER A 409 -76.36 -13.41 20.72
N PRO A 410 -76.49 -13.72 19.39
CA PRO A 410 -75.85 -14.85 18.70
C PRO A 410 -75.58 -14.68 17.18
N ASN A 411 -75.20 -15.81 16.54
CA ASN A 411 -75.09 -16.13 15.11
C ASN A 411 -73.79 -15.72 14.40
N GLY A 412 -73.13 -16.60 13.65
CA GLY A 412 -73.45 -17.97 13.27
C GLY A 412 -72.35 -18.58 12.38
N LYS A 413 -72.21 -19.92 12.52
CA LYS A 413 -71.90 -20.96 11.51
C LYS A 413 -70.84 -20.66 10.43
N ARG A 414 -69.72 -21.41 10.47
CA ARG A 414 -69.40 -22.62 9.65
C ARG A 414 -68.87 -22.30 8.25
N SER A 415 -67.59 -22.63 8.02
CA SER A 415 -67.09 -23.71 7.15
C SER A 415 -66.92 -23.27 5.70
N ALA A 416 -65.67 -23.15 5.24
CA ALA A 416 -65.00 -24.15 4.38
C ALA A 416 -65.57 -24.18 2.96
N PHE A 417 -64.76 -23.80 1.96
CA PHE A 417 -64.35 -24.64 0.82
C PHE A 417 -63.54 -23.84 -0.21
N GLU A 418 -62.45 -24.47 -0.68
CA GLU A 418 -61.82 -24.47 -2.01
C GLU A 418 -61.48 -23.18 -2.79
N GLY A 419 -60.26 -23.21 -3.33
CA GLY A 419 -59.66 -22.25 -4.25
C GLY A 419 -58.15 -22.47 -4.31
#